data_AF-A0A2V6AFD6-F1
#
_entry.id   AF-A0A2V6AFD6-F1
#
_cell.length_a   1.000
_cell.length_b   1.000
_cell.length_c   1.000
_cell.angle_alpha   90.00
_cell.angle_beta   90.00
_cell.angle_gamma   90.00
#
_symmetry.space_group_name_H-M   'P 1'
#
loop_
_entity.id
_entity.type
_entity.pdbx_description
1 polymer ?
#
loop_
_entity_poly.entity_id
_entity_poly.type
_entity_poly.pdbx_seq_one_letter_code
_entity_poly.pdbx_strand_id
1 'polypeptide(L)'
;MSKTLVIAEKPSVASDLARALGGFKKEGDHFENDRYIIGSALGHLVELALPSELDVKRGKWSFANLPIIPDAFELKPIEKTKARFNTLKRVIQRKDVDLLINACDAGREGELIFRYLVRLSGSKKPIQRLWLQSMTSESIRSAFQHLRSNEEMIPLAKAAVCRSESDWL
;
A
#
# COMPACT_ATOMS: atom_id res chain seq x y z
N MET A 1 -17.08 -12.67 12.05
CA MET A 1 -16.08 -12.03 12.94
C MET A 1 -15.25 -11.08 12.11
N SER A 2 -14.94 -9.90 12.64
CA SER A 2 -14.13 -8.88 11.95
C SER A 2 -12.65 -9.27 11.95
N LYS A 3 -11.96 -8.99 10.83
CA LYS A 3 -10.54 -9.24 10.61
C LYS A 3 -9.83 -7.93 10.27
N THR A 4 -8.52 -7.95 10.52
CA THR A 4 -7.61 -6.87 10.13
C THR A 4 -6.68 -7.34 9.02
N LEU A 5 -6.58 -6.57 7.93
CA LEU A 5 -5.66 -6.86 6.83
C LEU A 5 -4.33 -6.14 7.07
N VAL A 6 -3.26 -6.90 7.23
CA VAL A 6 -1.88 -6.43 7.32
C VAL A 6 -1.25 -6.52 5.92
N ILE A 7 -0.73 -5.41 5.42
CA ILE A 7 -0.09 -5.34 4.10
C ILE A 7 1.38 -5.03 4.28
N ALA A 8 2.24 -6.01 3.99
CA ALA A 8 3.67 -5.84 3.95
C ALA A 8 4.14 -5.42 2.54
N GLU A 9 5.37 -4.92 2.44
CA GLU A 9 5.96 -4.64 1.12
C GLU A 9 6.38 -5.92 0.40
N LYS A 10 7.06 -6.83 1.11
CA LYS A 10 7.68 -8.03 0.54
C LYS A 10 7.06 -9.32 1.09
N PRO A 11 7.02 -10.42 0.32
CA PRO A 11 6.51 -11.72 0.79
C PRO A 11 7.30 -12.31 1.95
N SER A 12 8.61 -12.05 2.01
CA SER A 12 9.46 -12.47 3.13
C SER A 12 8.96 -11.85 4.44
N VAL A 13 8.75 -10.53 4.44
CA VAL A 13 8.21 -9.80 5.61
C VAL A 13 6.83 -10.34 5.99
N ALA A 14 5.91 -10.55 5.04
CA ALA A 14 4.61 -11.16 5.33
C ALA A 14 4.73 -12.55 5.99
N SER A 15 5.71 -13.35 5.56
CA SER A 15 5.99 -14.68 6.14
C SER A 15 6.54 -14.58 7.56
N ASP A 16 7.43 -13.61 7.81
CA ASP A 16 7.99 -13.37 9.15
C ASP A 16 6.92 -12.87 10.12
N LEU A 17 6.03 -11.98 9.68
CA LEU A 17 4.87 -11.53 10.45
C LEU A 17 3.96 -12.71 10.82
N ALA A 18 3.64 -13.57 9.85
CA ALA A 18 2.81 -14.76 10.08
C ALA A 18 3.46 -15.73 11.07
N ARG A 19 4.79 -15.93 10.97
CA ARG A 19 5.54 -16.79 11.90
C ARG A 19 5.57 -16.22 13.31
N ALA A 20 5.80 -14.92 13.47
CA ALA A 20 5.92 -14.26 14.76
C ALA A 20 4.59 -14.21 15.54
N LEU A 21 3.48 -14.02 14.81
CA LEU A 21 2.13 -13.95 15.37
C LEU A 21 1.48 -15.33 15.56
N GLY A 22 1.82 -16.31 14.72
CA GLY A 22 1.35 -17.69 14.84
C GLY A 22 -0.13 -17.92 14.45
N GLY A 23 -0.49 -19.19 14.27
CA GLY A 23 -1.87 -19.61 14.02
C GLY A 23 -2.43 -19.33 12.62
N PHE A 24 -1.57 -19.05 11.64
CA PHE A 24 -1.99 -18.76 10.26
C PHE A 24 -2.07 -20.01 9.39
N LYS A 25 -3.06 -20.04 8.51
CA LYS A 25 -3.11 -20.92 7.33
C LYS A 25 -2.69 -20.12 6.11
N LYS A 26 -1.93 -20.74 5.21
CA LYS A 26 -1.57 -20.13 3.93
C LYS A 26 -2.68 -20.39 2.92
N GLU A 27 -3.28 -19.33 2.38
CA GLU A 27 -4.35 -19.40 1.40
C GLU A 27 -3.89 -18.70 0.11
N GLY A 28 -3.29 -19.48 -0.79
CA GLY A 28 -2.67 -18.97 -2.00
C GLY A 28 -1.56 -17.96 -1.71
N ASP A 29 -1.94 -16.68 -1.80
CA ASP A 29 -1.08 -15.51 -1.88
C ASP A 29 -1.01 -14.70 -0.57
N HIS A 30 -1.80 -15.07 0.43
CA HIS A 30 -1.87 -14.45 1.75
C HIS A 30 -1.91 -15.50 2.87
N PHE A 31 -1.71 -15.05 4.10
CA PHE A 31 -1.86 -15.85 5.31
C PHE A 31 -3.13 -15.39 6.04
N GLU A 32 -3.93 -16.32 6.56
CA GLU A 32 -5.18 -15.99 7.23
C GLU A 32 -5.34 -16.79 8.53
N ASN A 33 -5.78 -16.10 9.58
CA ASN A 33 -6.26 -16.71 10.82
C ASN A 33 -7.57 -16.01 11.26
N ASP A 34 -8.08 -16.30 12.45
CA ASP A 34 -9.36 -15.77 12.92
C ASP A 34 -9.39 -14.23 13.01
N ARG A 35 -8.24 -13.59 13.27
CA ARG A 35 -8.12 -12.15 13.53
C ARG A 35 -7.47 -11.35 12.40
N TYR A 36 -6.53 -11.94 11.69
CA TYR A 36 -5.65 -11.27 10.74
C TYR A 36 -5.64 -11.95 9.38
N ILE A 37 -5.53 -11.11 8.34
CA ILE A 37 -5.10 -11.52 7.01
C ILE A 37 -3.77 -10.81 6.75
N ILE A 38 -2.74 -11.51 6.31
CA ILE A 38 -1.42 -10.93 6.00
C ILE A 38 -1.13 -11.13 4.51
N GLY A 39 -1.04 -10.02 3.78
CA GLY A 39 -0.67 -9.98 2.36
C GLY A 39 0.59 -9.17 2.12
N SER A 40 1.06 -9.15 0.88
CA SER A 40 2.22 -8.32 0.49
C SER A 40 2.08 -7.68 -0.89
N ALA A 41 2.57 -6.45 -1.04
CA ALA A 41 2.48 -5.68 -2.28
C ALA A 41 3.45 -6.14 -3.38
N LEU A 42 4.58 -6.79 -3.07
CA LEU A 42 5.69 -7.02 -4.02
C LEU A 42 6.31 -5.70 -4.52
N GLY A 43 6.52 -4.73 -3.63
CA GLY A 43 6.97 -3.38 -3.98
C GLY A 43 5.83 -2.50 -4.50
N HIS A 44 6.14 -1.60 -5.43
CA HIS A 44 5.13 -0.74 -6.06
C HIS A 44 4.20 -1.55 -6.97
N LEU A 45 2.89 -1.43 -6.72
CA LEU A 45 1.83 -2.01 -7.55
C LEU A 45 1.05 -0.97 -8.36
N VAL A 46 1.27 0.29 -8.00
CA VAL A 46 0.50 1.44 -8.45
C VAL A 46 1.50 2.55 -8.73
N GLU A 47 1.31 3.23 -9.84
CA GLU A 47 2.16 4.34 -10.29
C GLU A 47 1.29 5.52 -10.73
N LEU A 48 1.91 6.69 -10.86
CA LEU A 48 1.27 7.86 -11.45
C LEU A 48 1.00 7.61 -12.94
N ALA A 49 -0.18 7.98 -13.41
CA ALA A 49 -0.52 7.91 -14.83
C ALA A 49 0.34 8.89 -15.63
N LEU A 50 0.70 8.52 -16.87
CA LEU A 50 1.46 9.40 -17.75
C LEU A 50 0.54 10.40 -18.45
N PRO A 51 1.04 11.58 -18.87
CA PRO A 51 0.23 12.57 -19.57
C PRO A 51 -0.48 12.04 -20.81
N SER A 52 0.19 11.17 -21.58
CA SER A 52 -0.38 10.56 -22.79
C SER A 52 -1.59 9.66 -22.50
N GLU A 53 -1.74 9.19 -21.26
CA GLU A 53 -2.88 8.39 -20.81
C GLU A 53 -4.01 9.26 -20.26
N LEU A 54 -3.66 10.41 -19.68
CA LEU A 54 -4.59 11.41 -19.16
C LEU A 54 -5.24 12.24 -20.27
N ASP A 55 -4.53 12.40 -21.38
CA ASP A 55 -4.81 13.46 -22.34
C ASP A 55 -4.90 12.96 -23.78
N VAL A 56 -6.01 12.29 -24.08
CA VAL A 56 -6.50 12.18 -25.46
C VAL A 56 -6.83 13.57 -26.04
N LYS A 57 -6.91 14.63 -25.21
CA LYS A 57 -7.27 16.00 -25.62
C LYS A 57 -6.09 16.94 -25.89
N ARG A 58 -4.90 16.77 -25.26
CA ARG A 58 -3.72 17.64 -25.48
C ARG A 58 -2.83 17.29 -26.68
N GLY A 59 -3.14 16.22 -27.41
CA GLY A 59 -2.44 15.88 -28.65
C GLY A 59 -1.02 15.32 -28.45
N LYS A 60 -0.26 15.18 -29.55
CA LYS A 60 1.11 14.62 -29.51
C LYS A 60 2.07 15.53 -28.74
N TRP A 61 3.11 14.95 -28.16
CA TRP A 61 4.21 15.67 -27.51
C TRP A 61 4.76 16.79 -28.41
N SER A 62 4.73 18.03 -27.92
CA SER A 62 5.28 19.21 -28.59
C SER A 62 5.68 20.27 -27.56
N PHE A 63 6.62 21.16 -27.90
CA PHE A 63 7.01 22.27 -27.03
C PHE A 63 5.85 23.21 -26.69
N ALA A 64 4.84 23.32 -27.57
CA ALA A 64 3.64 24.13 -27.33
C ALA A 64 2.76 23.59 -26.18
N ASN A 65 2.91 22.30 -25.85
CA ASN A 65 2.15 21.62 -24.82
C ASN A 65 2.94 21.45 -23.51
N LEU A 66 4.12 22.06 -23.40
CA LEU A 66 4.97 22.02 -22.21
C LEU A 66 4.94 23.36 -21.45
N PRO A 67 5.04 23.34 -20.10
CA PRO A 67 5.11 22.16 -19.24
C PRO A 67 3.76 21.47 -19.08
N ILE A 68 3.78 20.15 -18.87
CA ILE A 68 2.56 19.41 -18.55
C ILE A 68 2.35 19.45 -17.04
N ILE A 69 1.38 20.25 -16.61
CA ILE A 69 0.94 20.30 -15.22
C ILE A 69 -0.50 19.77 -15.17
N PRO A 70 -0.76 18.62 -14.52
CA PRO A 70 -2.10 18.10 -14.38
C PRO A 70 -2.83 18.80 -13.24
N ASP A 71 -4.16 18.95 -13.35
CA ASP A 71 -4.99 19.45 -12.24
C ASP A 71 -5.02 18.45 -11.06
N ALA A 72 -4.85 17.17 -11.37
CA ALA A 72 -4.73 16.09 -10.40
C ALA A 72 -3.85 14.97 -10.94
N PHE A 73 -3.04 14.39 -10.06
CA PHE A 73 -2.28 13.18 -10.39
C PHE A 73 -3.17 11.94 -10.23
N GLU A 74 -3.45 11.29 -11.36
CA GLU A 74 -4.16 10.01 -11.35
C GLU A 74 -3.20 8.84 -11.11
N LEU A 75 -3.74 7.78 -10.53
CA LEU A 75 -3.00 6.54 -10.26
C LEU A 75 -3.53 5.43 -11.16
N LYS A 76 -2.62 4.57 -11.61
CA LYS A 76 -2.95 3.37 -12.38
C LYS A 76 -2.19 2.16 -11.83
N PRO A 77 -2.71 0.93 -12.01
CA PRO A 77 -1.94 -0.26 -11.67
C PRO A 77 -0.79 -0.44 -12.66
N ILE A 78 0.35 -0.90 -12.16
CA ILE A 78 1.47 -1.28 -13.04
C ILE A 78 1.08 -2.55 -13.80
N GLU A 79 1.08 -2.53 -15.13
CA GLU A 79 0.54 -3.63 -15.95
C GLU A 79 1.17 -5.00 -15.62
N LYS A 80 2.49 -5.03 -15.42
CA LYS A 80 3.21 -6.27 -15.06
C LYS A 80 2.75 -6.89 -13.74
N THR A 81 2.33 -6.08 -12.77
CA THR A 81 1.95 -6.53 -11.42
C THR A 81 0.45 -6.33 -11.12
N LYS A 82 -0.34 -6.02 -12.14
CA LYS A 82 -1.79 -5.77 -12.07
C LYS A 82 -2.58 -6.93 -11.47
N ALA A 83 -2.19 -8.17 -11.75
CA ALA A 83 -2.79 -9.35 -11.14
C ALA A 83 -2.65 -9.34 -9.62
N ARG A 84 -1.47 -8.96 -9.10
CA ARG A 84 -1.21 -8.83 -7.66
C ARG A 84 -2.03 -7.71 -7.03
N PHE A 85 -2.09 -6.55 -7.69
CA PHE A 85 -2.96 -5.45 -7.28
C PHE A 85 -4.42 -5.91 -7.16
N ASN A 86 -4.95 -6.61 -8.16
CA ASN A 86 -6.33 -7.10 -8.15
C ASN A 86 -6.59 -8.13 -7.04
N THR A 87 -5.62 -8.99 -6.72
CA THR A 87 -5.72 -9.90 -5.57
C THR A 87 -5.79 -9.13 -4.26
N LEU A 88 -4.87 -8.19 -4.02
CA LEU A 88 -4.90 -7.39 -2.80
C LEU A 88 -6.16 -6.52 -2.71
N LYS A 89 -6.60 -5.90 -3.82
CA LYS A 89 -7.83 -5.10 -3.88
C LYS A 89 -9.05 -5.94 -3.46
N ARG A 90 -9.16 -7.19 -3.93
CA ARG A 90 -10.24 -8.10 -3.52
C ARG A 90 -10.22 -8.35 -2.01
N VAL A 91 -9.04 -8.60 -1.43
CA VAL A 91 -8.91 -8.82 0.02
C VAL A 91 -9.23 -7.54 0.80
N ILE A 92 -8.72 -6.38 0.36
CA ILE A 92 -9.02 -5.06 0.94
C ILE A 92 -10.53 -4.80 0.94
N GLN A 93 -11.26 -5.24 -0.09
CA GLN A 93 -12.70 -5.00 -0.23
C GLN A 93 -13.60 -6.04 0.44
N ARG A 94 -13.03 -7.10 1.04
CA ARG A 94 -13.81 -8.11 1.77
C ARG A 94 -14.66 -7.46 2.86
N LYS A 95 -15.88 -7.96 3.06
CA LYS A 95 -16.84 -7.44 4.04
C LYS A 95 -16.44 -7.72 5.49
N ASP A 96 -15.63 -8.74 5.72
CA ASP A 96 -15.15 -9.12 7.05
C ASP A 96 -13.83 -8.43 7.42
N VAL A 97 -13.30 -7.54 6.58
CA VAL A 97 -12.11 -6.74 6.90
C VAL A 97 -12.53 -5.34 7.30
N ASP A 98 -12.27 -4.92 8.54
CA ASP A 98 -12.69 -3.58 9.00
C ASP A 98 -11.52 -2.61 9.19
N LEU A 99 -10.29 -3.12 9.24
CA LEU A 99 -9.08 -2.34 9.49
C LEU A 99 -7.95 -2.77 8.56
N LEU A 100 -7.16 -1.80 8.12
CA LEU A 100 -5.93 -2.02 7.35
C LEU A 100 -4.71 -1.63 8.20
N ILE A 101 -3.69 -2.48 8.24
CA ILE A 101 -2.39 -2.18 8.84
C ILE A 101 -1.34 -2.07 7.74
N ASN A 102 -0.72 -0.89 7.66
CA ASN A 102 0.48 -0.69 6.83
C ASN A 102 1.70 -1.27 7.54
N ALA A 103 2.22 -2.38 7.01
CA ALA A 103 3.44 -3.04 7.47
C ALA A 103 4.58 -2.98 6.43
N CYS A 104 4.53 -2.04 5.48
CA CYS A 104 5.65 -1.74 4.58
C CYS A 104 6.84 -1.16 5.34
N ASP A 105 8.00 -1.08 4.70
CA ASP A 105 9.25 -0.64 5.34
C ASP A 105 9.07 0.73 6.04
N ALA A 106 9.73 0.92 7.19
CA ALA A 106 9.58 2.09 8.04
C ALA A 106 10.25 3.33 7.42
N GLY A 107 9.56 3.95 6.45
CA GLY A 107 10.06 5.11 5.72
C GLY A 107 9.03 5.68 4.74
N ARG A 108 9.44 6.71 3.99
CA ARG A 108 8.59 7.40 3.01
C ARG A 108 8.11 6.46 1.90
N GLU A 109 8.99 5.64 1.34
CA GLU A 109 8.64 4.71 0.25
C GLU A 109 7.61 3.68 0.70
N GLY A 110 7.80 3.07 1.87
CA GLY A 110 6.83 2.11 2.40
C GLY A 110 5.47 2.76 2.70
N GLU A 111 5.45 4.01 3.16
CA GLU A 111 4.20 4.76 3.30
C GLU A 111 3.54 5.02 1.93
N LEU A 112 4.31 5.42 0.92
CA LEU A 112 3.81 5.68 -0.43
C LEU A 112 3.16 4.44 -1.08
N ILE A 113 3.86 3.31 -1.05
CA ILE A 113 3.40 2.03 -1.61
C ILE A 113 2.01 1.68 -1.07
N PHE A 114 1.86 1.72 0.26
CA PHE A 114 0.59 1.42 0.90
C PHE A 114 -0.49 2.44 0.56
N ARG A 115 -0.16 3.75 0.58
CA ARG A 115 -1.12 4.82 0.32
C ARG A 115 -1.66 4.78 -1.10
N TYR A 116 -0.81 4.55 -2.09
CA TYR A 116 -1.22 4.41 -3.49
C TYR A 116 -2.10 3.18 -3.70
N LEU A 117 -1.73 2.03 -3.10
CA LEU A 117 -2.54 0.82 -3.13
C LEU A 117 -3.95 1.07 -2.56
N VAL A 118 -4.04 1.66 -1.37
CA VAL A 118 -5.32 1.93 -0.71
C VAL A 118 -6.14 2.96 -1.50
N ARG A 119 -5.53 4.06 -1.95
CA ARG A 119 -6.19 5.10 -2.77
C ARG A 119 -6.79 4.50 -4.04
N LEU A 120 -6.01 3.73 -4.81
CA LEU A 120 -6.50 3.11 -6.05
C LEU A 120 -7.49 1.95 -5.80
N SER A 121 -7.42 1.29 -4.64
CA SER A 121 -8.42 0.29 -4.26
C SER A 121 -9.81 0.88 -3.99
N GLY A 122 -9.90 2.20 -3.75
CA GLY A 122 -11.12 2.91 -3.37
C GLY A 122 -11.58 2.65 -1.93
N SER A 123 -10.73 2.04 -1.10
CA SER A 123 -11.07 1.71 0.29
C SER A 123 -11.06 2.96 1.17
N LYS A 124 -12.08 3.07 2.03
CA LYS A 124 -12.19 4.08 3.09
C LYS A 124 -12.02 3.49 4.49
N LYS A 125 -11.52 2.25 4.57
CA LYS A 125 -11.32 1.55 5.84
C LYS A 125 -10.26 2.27 6.67
N PRO A 126 -10.40 2.31 8.01
CA PRO A 126 -9.39 2.88 8.88
C PRO A 126 -8.03 2.22 8.65
N ILE A 127 -6.98 3.01 8.85
CA ILE A 127 -5.60 2.62 8.64
C ILE A 127 -4.85 2.76 9.96
N GLN A 128 -4.00 1.79 10.27
CA GLN A 128 -2.97 1.89 11.30
C GLN A 128 -1.61 1.57 10.69
N ARG A 129 -0.54 1.98 11.37
CA ARG A 129 0.83 1.77 10.92
C ARG A 129 1.59 0.87 11.89
N LEU A 130 2.09 -0.23 11.38
CA LEU A 130 3.09 -1.05 12.04
C LEU A 130 4.47 -0.49 11.70
N TRP A 131 5.19 0.01 12.71
CA TRP A 131 6.51 0.62 12.55
C TRP A 131 7.60 -0.32 13.06
N LEU A 132 8.23 -1.07 12.15
CA LEU A 132 9.26 -2.06 12.49
C LEU A 132 10.66 -1.52 12.21
N GLN A 133 11.53 -1.61 13.21
CA GLN A 133 12.98 -1.38 13.07
C GLN A 133 13.79 -2.69 13.12
N SER A 134 13.15 -3.80 13.50
CA SER A 134 13.75 -5.12 13.63
C SER A 134 12.72 -6.19 13.26
N MET A 135 13.19 -7.28 12.66
CA MET A 135 12.37 -8.42 12.21
C MET A 135 12.38 -9.60 13.20
N THR A 136 12.88 -9.41 14.43
CA THR A 136 12.76 -10.46 15.44
C THR A 136 11.30 -10.66 15.86
N SER A 137 10.94 -11.89 16.22
CA SER A 137 9.57 -12.24 16.62
C SER A 137 9.07 -11.39 17.80
N GLU A 138 9.96 -11.06 18.75
CA GLU A 138 9.69 -10.22 19.91
C GLU A 138 9.40 -8.77 19.48
N SER A 139 10.21 -8.22 18.57
CA SER A 139 10.03 -6.86 18.04
C SER A 139 8.72 -6.75 17.28
N ILE A 140 8.38 -7.76 16.47
CA ILE A 140 7.11 -7.82 15.74
C ILE A 140 5.94 -7.81 16.72
N ARG A 141 5.92 -8.74 17.70
CA ARG A 141 4.84 -8.83 18.69
C ARG A 141 4.67 -7.54 19.48
N SER A 142 5.78 -6.92 19.91
CA SER A 142 5.77 -5.64 20.61
C SER A 142 5.21 -4.50 19.74
N ALA A 143 5.60 -4.43 18.46
CA ALA A 143 5.12 -3.40 17.54
C ALA A 143 3.60 -3.51 17.26
N PHE A 144 3.04 -4.72 17.24
CA PHE A 144 1.58 -4.91 17.14
C PHE A 144 0.81 -4.39 18.35
N GLN A 145 1.45 -4.22 19.50
CA GLN A 145 0.85 -3.60 20.68
C GLN A 145 0.92 -2.05 20.64
N HIS A 146 1.77 -1.50 19.77
CA HIS A 146 2.08 -0.07 19.68
C HIS A 146 1.89 0.46 18.25
N LEU A 147 0.75 0.12 17.63
CA LEU A 147 0.40 0.59 16.30
C LEU A 147 0.19 2.11 16.30
N ARG A 148 0.79 2.80 15.34
CA ARG A 148 0.59 4.24 15.16
C ARG A 148 -0.72 4.49 14.42
N SER A 149 -1.39 5.58 14.79
CA SER A 149 -2.62 6.04 14.16
C SER A 149 -2.37 6.54 12.74
N ASN A 150 -3.43 6.64 11.94
CA ASN A 150 -3.36 7.25 10.62
C ASN A 150 -2.92 8.72 10.70
N GLU A 151 -3.39 9.44 11.73
CA GLU A 151 -3.20 10.86 11.96
C GLU A 151 -1.72 11.19 12.18
N GLU A 152 -1.02 10.38 12.98
CA GLU A 152 0.43 10.46 13.19
C GLU A 152 1.23 10.28 11.88
N MET A 153 0.67 9.52 10.92
CA MET A 153 1.34 9.20 9.66
C MET A 153 1.02 10.19 8.53
N ILE A 154 0.05 11.09 8.69
CA ILE A 154 -0.34 12.08 7.67
C ILE A 154 0.86 12.91 7.19
N PRO A 155 1.73 13.46 8.06
CA PRO A 155 2.89 14.23 7.60
C PRO A 155 3.84 13.42 6.72
N LEU A 156 4.13 12.16 7.09
CA LEU A 156 4.98 11.26 6.31
C LEU A 156 4.34 10.92 4.96
N ALA A 157 3.04 10.62 4.96
CA ALA A 157 2.28 10.30 3.75
C ALA A 157 2.28 11.49 2.77
N LYS A 158 2.01 12.71 3.26
CA LYS A 158 2.08 13.93 2.44
C LYS A 158 3.47 14.15 1.86
N ALA A 159 4.52 14.02 2.68
CA ALA A 159 5.89 14.18 2.21
C ALA A 159 6.29 13.14 1.13
N ALA A 160 5.80 11.91 1.25
CA ALA A 160 6.06 10.86 0.26
C ALA A 160 5.32 11.13 -1.06
N VAL A 161 4.04 11.52 -1.00
CA VAL A 161 3.24 11.88 -2.19
C VAL A 161 3.81 13.10 -2.88
N CYS A 162 4.10 14.18 -2.15
CA CYS A 162 4.68 15.39 -2.73
C CYS A 162 5.98 15.09 -3.47
N ARG A 163 6.86 14.24 -2.91
CA ARG A 163 8.09 13.83 -3.59
C ARG A 163 7.78 13.09 -4.90
N SER A 164 6.91 12.08 -4.85
CA SER A 164 6.55 11.29 -6.03
C SER A 164 5.93 12.14 -7.14
N GLU A 165 5.08 13.10 -6.81
CA GLU A 165 4.46 14.01 -7.77
C GLU A 165 5.46 15.04 -8.31
N SER A 166 6.40 15.50 -7.47
CA SER A 166 7.48 16.40 -7.90
C SER A 166 8.47 15.71 -8.83
N ASP A 167 8.79 14.44 -8.58
CA ASP A 167 9.68 13.63 -9.43
C ASP A 167 9.01 13.28 -10.79
N TRP A 168 7.68 13.38 -10.88
CA TRP A 168 6.93 13.13 -12.12
C TRP A 168 6.86 14.37 -13.03
N LEU A 169 6.84 15.57 -12.45
CA LEU A 169 6.80 16.87 -13.15
C LEU A 169 8.13 17.18 -13.84
#